data_AF-A0A2T2VL82-F1
#
_entry.id   AF-A0A2T2VL82-F1
#
_cell.length_a   1.000
_cell.length_b   1.000
_cell.length_c   1.000
_cell.angle_alpha   90.00
_cell.angle_beta   90.00
_cell.angle_gamma   90.00
#
_symmetry.space_group_name_H-M   'P 1'
#
loop_
_entity.id
_entity.type
_entity.pdbx_description
1 polymer ?
#
loop_
_entity_poly.entity_id
_entity_poly.type
_entity_poly.pdbx_seq_one_letter_code
_entity_poly.pdbx_strand_id
1 'polypeptide(L)'
;MIKIIPIFLSLILISFNSSGQEVIVPLQNNPQLKEQQNQLSKRGGLNKTRDTLQLPFFDDFTYDQIHPSQEFWQNKQVFINNSYPIDPISYNVATFNGLNKFGTQAIQYT
;
A
#
# COMPACT_ATOMS: atom_id res chain seq x y z
N MET A 1 -49.21 25.45 13.54
CA MET A 1 -48.11 25.49 12.54
C MET A 1 -46.82 26.14 13.07
N ILE A 2 -46.86 27.14 13.95
CA ILE A 2 -45.65 27.86 14.44
C ILE A 2 -44.71 27.01 15.33
N LYS A 3 -45.19 25.97 16.02
CA LYS A 3 -44.37 25.14 16.93
C LYS A 3 -43.32 24.23 16.26
N ILE A 4 -43.41 24.01 14.94
CA ILE A 4 -42.49 23.14 14.18
C ILE A 4 -41.22 23.89 13.74
N ILE A 5 -41.31 25.21 13.57
CA ILE A 5 -40.20 26.07 13.13
C ILE A 5 -38.96 25.97 14.04
N PRO A 6 -39.07 26.04 15.39
CA PRO A 6 -37.88 25.93 16.24
C PRO A 6 -37.23 24.55 16.19
N ILE A 7 -38.01 23.48 16.00
CA ILE A 7 -37.50 22.11 15.86
C ILE A 7 -36.71 21.99 14.55
N PHE A 8 -37.26 22.52 13.46
CA PHE A 8 -36.59 22.53 12.16
C PHE A 8 -35.30 23.35 12.17
N LEU A 9 -35.31 24.53 12.81
CA LEU A 9 -34.12 25.37 12.96
C LEU A 9 -33.04 24.69 13.81
N SER A 10 -33.44 24.02 14.90
CA SER A 10 -32.52 23.26 15.74
C SER A 10 -31.86 22.10 14.97
N LEU A 11 -32.61 21.42 14.10
CA LEU A 11 -32.07 20.33 13.29
C LEU A 11 -31.04 20.82 12.27
N ILE A 12 -31.30 21.97 11.64
CA ILE A 12 -30.35 22.61 10.69
C ILE A 12 -29.05 23.02 11.39
N LEU A 13 -29.13 23.57 12.61
CA LEU A 13 -27.95 24.00 13.36
C LEU A 13 -27.03 22.84 13.76
N ILE A 14 -27.59 21.65 13.98
CA ILE A 14 -26.82 20.44 14.32
C ILE A 14 -26.03 19.94 13.10
N SER A 15 -26.57 20.09 11.89
CA SER A 15 -25.92 19.63 10.65
C SER A 15 -24.62 20.37 10.30
N PHE A 16 -24.40 21.58 10.82
CA PHE A 16 -23.16 22.34 10.55
C PHE A 16 -21.92 21.79 11.27
N ASN A 17 -22.06 20.82 12.19
CA ASN A 17 -20.95 20.24 12.95
C ASN A 17 -20.45 18.89 12.40
N SER A 18 -20.96 18.41 11.27
CA SER A 18 -20.49 17.14 10.70
C SER A 18 -19.22 17.33 9.87
N SER A 19 -18.11 16.74 10.30
CA SER A 19 -16.91 16.58 9.48
C SER A 19 -17.08 15.37 8.56
N GLY A 20 -17.20 15.61 7.25
CA GLY A 20 -17.26 14.58 6.20
C GLY A 20 -16.07 14.60 5.23
N GLN A 21 -15.03 15.39 5.52
CA GLN A 21 -13.85 15.48 4.69
C GLN A 21 -13.03 14.17 4.76
N GLU A 22 -12.53 13.72 3.62
CA GLU A 22 -11.55 12.63 3.56
C GLU A 22 -10.27 13.03 4.31
N VAL A 23 -9.83 12.20 5.24
CA VAL A 23 -8.53 12.35 5.90
C VAL A 23 -7.58 11.33 5.29
N ILE A 24 -6.57 11.83 4.58
CA ILE A 24 -5.51 10.99 4.03
C ILE A 24 -4.62 10.56 5.20
N VAL A 25 -4.66 9.27 5.52
CA VAL A 25 -3.77 8.65 6.51
C VAL A 25 -2.74 7.79 5.80
N PRO A 26 -1.50 7.70 6.30
CA PRO A 26 -0.51 6.81 5.72
C PRO A 26 -0.97 5.36 5.87
N LEU A 27 -0.64 4.53 4.88
CA LEU A 27 -0.91 3.10 4.94
C LEU A 27 -0.21 2.52 6.18
N GLN A 28 -0.98 1.91 7.08
CA GLN A 28 -0.42 1.39 8.34
C GLN A 28 0.16 0.00 8.19
N ASN A 29 -0.50 -0.86 7.42
CA ASN A 29 -0.04 -2.21 7.19
C ASN A 29 -0.46 -2.79 5.83
N ASN A 30 0.20 -3.87 5.42
CA ASN A 30 -0.22 -4.73 4.31
C ASN A 30 -0.25 -6.20 4.77
N PRO A 31 -1.43 -6.83 4.86
CA PRO A 31 -1.57 -8.21 5.34
C PRO A 31 -0.91 -9.24 4.42
N GLN A 32 -0.85 -9.00 3.10
CA GLN A 32 -0.21 -9.92 2.15
C GLN A 32 1.30 -10.03 2.39
N LEU A 33 1.95 -8.90 2.71
CA LEU A 33 3.37 -8.88 3.10
C LEU A 33 3.61 -9.62 4.42
N LYS A 34 2.71 -9.45 5.39
CA LYS A 34 2.78 -10.12 6.69
C LYS A 34 2.62 -11.64 6.55
N GLU A 35 1.70 -12.09 5.71
CA GLU A 35 1.47 -13.50 5.45
C GLU A 35 2.67 -14.15 4.74
N GLN A 36 3.22 -13.50 3.71
CA GLN A 36 4.38 -14.03 2.99
C GLN A 36 5.60 -14.19 3.92
N GLN A 37 5.83 -13.24 4.83
CA GLN A 37 6.92 -13.37 5.80
C GLN A 37 6.76 -14.60 6.70
N ASN A 38 5.55 -14.90 7.15
CA ASN A 38 5.27 -16.10 7.94
C ASN A 38 5.55 -17.39 7.16
N GLN A 39 5.33 -17.38 5.85
CA GLN A 39 5.65 -18.50 4.97
C GLN A 39 7.16 -18.63 4.71
N LEU A 40 7.85 -17.51 4.47
CA LEU A 40 9.30 -17.46 4.22
C LEU A 40 10.13 -17.83 5.45
N SER A 41 9.67 -17.53 6.66
CA SER A 41 10.35 -17.91 7.91
C SER A 41 10.50 -19.44 8.06
N LYS A 42 9.75 -20.22 7.27
CA LYS A 42 9.80 -21.69 7.23
C LYS A 42 10.73 -22.23 6.13
N ARG A 43 11.19 -21.38 5.20
CA ARG A 43 12.07 -21.75 4.08
C ARG A 43 13.42 -21.06 4.28
N GLY A 44 14.46 -21.83 4.61
CA GLY A 44 15.82 -21.31 4.76
C GLY A 44 16.28 -20.51 3.52
N GLY A 45 16.80 -19.30 3.73
CA GLY A 45 17.18 -18.39 2.64
C GLY A 45 18.47 -18.85 1.94
N LEU A 46 18.40 -19.04 0.63
CA LEU A 46 19.59 -19.19 -0.21
C LEU A 46 20.11 -17.79 -0.58
N ASN A 47 21.33 -17.46 -0.15
CA ASN A 47 22.01 -16.24 -0.57
C ASN A 47 22.57 -16.44 -1.98
N LYS A 48 21.86 -15.95 -2.99
CA LYS A 48 22.33 -15.94 -4.38
C LYS A 48 23.30 -14.77 -4.57
N THR A 49 24.51 -15.05 -5.03
CA THR A 49 25.45 -14.02 -5.49
C THR A 49 24.86 -13.31 -6.71
N ARG A 50 24.87 -11.97 -6.71
CA ARG A 50 24.28 -11.14 -7.77
C ARG A 50 25.33 -10.84 -8.84
N ASP A 51 24.94 -10.95 -10.10
CA ASP A 51 25.73 -10.50 -11.26
C ASP A 51 25.55 -8.99 -11.47
N THR A 52 26.39 -8.38 -12.31
CA THR A 52 26.32 -6.95 -12.64
C THR A 52 25.16 -6.68 -13.59
N LEU A 53 24.26 -5.76 -13.23
CA LEU A 53 23.10 -5.40 -14.04
C LEU A 53 23.48 -4.45 -15.19
N GLN A 54 23.03 -4.74 -16.41
CA GLN A 54 23.18 -3.84 -17.55
C GLN A 54 22.11 -2.74 -17.51
N LEU A 55 22.51 -1.47 -17.67
CA LEU A 55 21.63 -0.32 -17.64
C LEU A 55 21.47 0.33 -19.04
N PRO A 56 20.28 0.85 -19.38
CA PRO A 56 19.03 0.71 -18.62
C PRO A 56 18.43 -0.70 -18.74
N PHE A 57 17.65 -1.13 -17.75
CA PHE A 57 16.88 -2.37 -17.80
C PHE A 57 15.37 -2.07 -17.79
N PHE A 58 14.57 -3.08 -18.15
CA PHE A 58 13.12 -3.04 -18.13
C PHE A 58 12.58 -4.17 -17.25
N ASP A 59 11.53 -3.89 -16.46
CA ASP A 59 10.82 -4.84 -15.61
C ASP A 59 9.31 -4.54 -15.72
N ASP A 60 8.52 -5.51 -16.16
CA ASP A 60 7.07 -5.39 -16.37
C ASP A 60 6.24 -5.84 -15.16
N PHE A 61 6.90 -6.39 -14.13
CA PHE A 61 6.30 -6.90 -12.89
C PHE A 61 5.24 -8.00 -13.09
N THR A 62 5.16 -8.69 -14.23
CA THR A 62 4.06 -9.63 -14.53
C THR A 62 4.20 -11.02 -13.92
N TYR A 63 5.09 -11.19 -12.93
CA TYR A 63 5.31 -12.47 -12.25
C TYR A 63 4.43 -12.64 -11.01
N ASP A 64 4.19 -13.89 -10.62
CA ASP A 64 3.41 -14.26 -9.44
C ASP A 64 4.26 -14.16 -8.15
N GLN A 65 4.75 -12.95 -7.86
CA GLN A 65 5.43 -12.62 -6.61
C GLN A 65 5.01 -11.24 -6.13
N ILE A 66 5.00 -11.04 -4.81
CA ILE A 66 4.63 -9.74 -4.20
C ILE A 66 5.81 -8.76 -4.06
N HIS A 67 7.02 -9.20 -4.43
CA HIS A 67 8.23 -8.38 -4.44
C HIS A 67 8.88 -8.46 -5.82
N PRO A 68 9.56 -7.39 -6.26
CA PRO A 68 10.26 -7.44 -7.52
C PRO A 68 11.34 -8.50 -7.63
N SER A 69 11.63 -8.89 -8.87
CA SER A 69 12.65 -9.88 -9.19
C SER A 69 14.00 -9.46 -8.63
N GLN A 70 14.69 -10.40 -7.99
CA GLN A 70 16.03 -10.17 -7.45
C GLN A 70 17.10 -10.01 -8.54
N GLU A 71 16.75 -10.29 -9.80
CA GLU A 71 17.60 -10.05 -10.97
C GLU A 71 17.77 -8.56 -11.24
N PHE A 72 16.72 -7.77 -10.95
CA PHE A 72 16.69 -6.32 -11.21
C PHE A 72 16.71 -5.49 -9.93
N TRP A 73 16.24 -6.03 -8.80
CA TRP A 73 16.03 -5.30 -7.55
C TRP A 73 16.82 -5.87 -6.37
N GLN A 74 17.49 -4.97 -5.63
CA GLN A 74 18.37 -5.38 -4.53
C GLN A 74 17.63 -5.70 -3.23
N ASN A 75 16.50 -5.04 -2.96
CA ASN A 75 15.81 -5.11 -1.68
C ASN A 75 14.30 -5.37 -1.87
N LYS A 76 13.63 -5.66 -0.75
CA LYS A 76 12.20 -5.97 -0.68
C LYS A 76 11.37 -4.78 -0.17
N GLN A 77 11.71 -3.56 -0.61
CA GLN A 77 11.01 -2.33 -0.21
C GLN A 77 9.91 -1.91 -1.19
N VAL A 78 9.81 -2.60 -2.32
CA VAL A 78 8.77 -2.40 -3.34
C VAL A 78 7.78 -3.54 -3.24
N PHE A 79 6.50 -3.19 -3.32
CA PHE A 79 5.39 -4.14 -3.36
C PHE A 79 4.84 -4.21 -4.79
N ILE A 80 4.64 -5.42 -5.29
CA ILE A 80 3.94 -5.65 -6.56
C ILE A 80 2.46 -5.72 -6.26
N ASN A 81 1.71 -4.80 -6.87
CA ASN A 81 0.32 -4.56 -6.53
C ASN A 81 -0.59 -4.75 -7.75
N ASN A 82 -1.62 -5.56 -7.59
CA ASN A 82 -2.69 -5.80 -8.56
C ASN A 82 -4.06 -5.23 -8.16
N SER A 83 -4.12 -4.44 -7.08
CA SER A 83 -5.37 -3.95 -6.48
C SER A 83 -5.41 -2.44 -6.24
N TYR A 84 -4.24 -1.78 -6.17
CA TYR A 84 -4.12 -0.33 -5.94
C TYR A 84 -4.15 0.54 -7.20
N PRO A 85 -3.53 0.14 -8.33
CA PRO A 85 -3.57 0.94 -9.54
C PRO A 85 -4.98 1.10 -10.08
N ILE A 86 -5.31 2.31 -10.56
CA ILE A 86 -6.55 2.58 -11.29
C ILE A 86 -6.22 2.47 -12.78
N ASP A 87 -6.96 1.62 -13.49
CA ASP A 87 -6.81 1.33 -14.92
C ASP A 87 -5.34 1.10 -15.38
N PRO A 88 -4.61 0.15 -14.76
CA PRO A 88 -3.25 -0.13 -15.17
C PRO A 88 -3.20 -0.78 -16.57
N ILE A 89 -2.14 -0.49 -17.31
CA ILE A 89 -1.87 -1.13 -18.61
C ILE A 89 -1.44 -2.60 -18.50
N SER A 90 -1.09 -3.06 -17.30
CA SER A 90 -0.63 -4.41 -16.96
C SER A 90 -1.29 -4.93 -15.68
N TYR A 91 -1.20 -6.24 -15.42
CA TYR A 91 -1.81 -6.89 -14.25
C TYR A 91 -1.21 -6.45 -12.90
N ASN A 92 0.04 -5.99 -12.91
CA ASN A 92 0.85 -5.74 -11.73
C ASN A 92 1.60 -4.41 -11.86
N VAL A 93 1.73 -3.66 -10.76
CA VAL A 93 2.47 -2.40 -10.71
C VAL A 93 3.34 -2.30 -9.46
N ALA A 94 4.57 -1.83 -9.61
CA ALA A 94 5.46 -1.50 -8.50
C ALA A 94 4.91 -0.32 -7.68
N THR A 95 4.65 -0.56 -6.40
CA THR A 95 4.13 0.46 -5.46
C THR A 95 5.17 0.76 -4.38
N PHE A 96 5.46 2.05 -4.20
CA PHE A 96 6.36 2.59 -3.16
C PHE A 96 5.52 3.19 -2.02
N ASN A 97 4.82 2.33 -1.28
CA ASN A 97 3.79 2.73 -0.30
C ASN A 97 4.31 3.09 1.10
N GLY A 98 5.62 3.25 1.28
CA GLY A 98 6.22 3.59 2.57
C GLY A 98 6.18 2.48 3.63
N LEU A 99 5.82 1.24 3.25
CA LEU A 99 5.93 0.08 4.12
C LEU A 99 7.31 -0.58 3.99
N ASN A 100 7.76 -1.21 5.07
CA ASN A 100 8.94 -2.06 5.07
C ASN A 100 8.61 -3.47 4.53
N LYS A 101 9.64 -4.31 4.42
CA LYS A 101 9.52 -5.70 3.93
C LYS A 101 8.56 -6.60 4.73
N PHE A 102 8.11 -6.16 5.91
CA PHE A 102 7.17 -6.88 6.78
C PHE A 102 5.74 -6.36 6.66
N GLY A 103 5.49 -5.36 5.80
CA GLY A 103 4.19 -4.74 5.66
C GLY A 103 3.81 -3.83 6.83
N THR A 104 4.79 -3.24 7.52
CA THR A 104 4.59 -2.20 8.54
C THR A 104 5.23 -0.91 8.07
N GLN A 105 4.76 0.25 8.51
CA GLN A 105 5.36 1.56 8.18
C GLN A 105 6.89 1.56 8.35
N ALA A 106 7.59 1.96 7.29
CA ALA A 106 9.06 2.10 7.28
C ALA A 106 9.51 3.46 7.84
N ILE A 107 8.64 4.47 7.80
CA ILE A 107 8.92 5.83 8.25
C ILE A 107 8.06 6.08 9.50
N GLN A 108 8.70 6.17 10.66
CA GLN A 108 8.11 6.90 11.78
C GLN A 108 8.42 8.37 11.51
N TYR A 109 7.40 9.17 11.16
CA TYR A 109 7.53 10.62 11.25
C TYR A 109 7.62 10.93 12.75
N THR A 110 8.86 11.05 13.25
CA THR A 110 9.14 11.63 14.57
C THR A 110 9.05 13.14 14.50
#